data_AF-A0A133VFR2-F1
#
_entry.id   AF-A0A133VFR2-F1
#
_cell.length_a   1.000
_cell.length_b   1.000
_cell.length_c   1.000
_cell.angle_alpha   90.00
_cell.angle_beta   90.00
_cell.angle_gamma   90.00
#
_symmetry.space_group_name_H-M   'P 1'
#
loop_
_entity.id
_entity.type
_entity.pdbx_description
1 polymer ?
#
loop_
_entity_poly.entity_id
_entity_poly.type
_entity_poly.pdbx_seq_one_letter_code
_entity_poly.pdbx_strand_id
1 'polypeptide(L)' 'MADSVYKKNINIEDISQKVIEGYFVMSMLIDIQDSDHDLKEIEDDLQDVGKEMGLKVQLQHEEIFKSMHRV' A
#
# COMPACT_ATOMS: atom_id res chain seq x y z
N MET A 1 6.81 -6.46 -2.15
CA MET A 1 6.10 -5.24 -1.71
C MET A 1 7.06 -4.11 -1.39
N ALA A 2 7.76 -4.09 -0.24
CA ALA A 2 8.64 -3.00 0.15
C ALA A 2 9.65 -2.56 -0.94
N ASP A 3 10.27 -3.52 -1.63
CA ASP A 3 11.18 -3.25 -2.76
C ASP A 3 10.50 -2.53 -3.94
N SER A 4 9.24 -2.85 -4.23
CA SER A 4 8.52 -2.24 -5.35
C SER A 4 8.20 -0.77 -5.09
N VAL A 5 7.80 -0.45 -3.85
CA VAL A 5 7.53 0.92 -3.41
C VAL A 5 8.84 1.73 -3.34
N TYR A 6 9.93 1.13 -2.83
CA TYR A 6 11.24 1.77 -2.80
C TYR A 6 11.74 2.17 -4.20
N LYS A 7 11.59 1.29 -5.20
CA LYS A 7 11.97 1.56 -6.60
C LYS A 7 11.19 2.71 -7.25
N LYS A 8 10.03 3.07 -6.70
CA LYS A 8 9.17 4.16 -7.18
C LYS A 8 9.34 5.46 -6.42
N ASN A 9 10.37 5.55 -5.57
CA ASN A 9 10.63 6.72 -4.72
C ASN A 9 9.46 7.04 -3.78
N ILE A 10 8.81 6.00 -3.27
CA ILE A 10 7.71 6.13 -2.31
C ILE A 10 8.24 5.87 -0.91
N ASN A 11 7.99 6.79 0.02
CA ASN A 11 8.39 6.62 1.41
C ASN A 11 7.42 5.70 2.15
N ILE A 12 7.93 4.89 3.08
CA ILE A 12 7.11 4.07 3.97
C ILE A 12 7.09 4.76 5.34
N GLU A 13 5.97 5.36 5.70
CA GLU A 13 5.76 6.06 6.97
C GLU A 13 5.52 5.09 8.13
N ASP A 14 4.75 4.03 7.88
CA ASP A 14 4.47 2.98 8.85
C ASP A 14 4.26 1.63 8.18
N ILE A 15 4.66 0.56 8.85
CA ILE A 15 4.44 -0.81 8.40
C ILE A 15 4.05 -1.70 9.56
N SER A 16 2.89 -2.35 9.42
CA SER A 16 2.40 -3.34 10.36
C SER A 16 2.10 -4.64 9.65
N GLN A 17 2.52 -5.75 10.26
CA GLN A 17 2.25 -7.09 9.75
C GLN A 17 1.82 -8.00 10.88
N LYS A 18 0.83 -8.86 10.61
CA LYS A 18 0.30 -9.82 11.57
C LYS A 18 -0.23 -11.06 10.87
N VAL A 19 -0.23 -12.16 11.61
CA VAL A 19 -0.93 -13.38 11.20
C VAL A 19 -2.29 -13.41 11.89
N ILE A 20 -3.38 -13.44 11.12
CA ILE A 20 -4.76 -13.51 11.61
C ILE A 20 -5.40 -14.77 11.02
N GLU A 21 -5.83 -15.70 11.87
CA GLU A 21 -6.53 -16.93 11.43
C GLU A 21 -5.78 -17.70 10.32
N GLY A 22 -4.45 -17.68 10.36
CA GLY A 22 -3.58 -18.32 9.36
C GLY A 22 -3.31 -17.46 8.10
N TYR A 23 -3.93 -16.30 7.97
CA TYR A 23 -3.64 -15.33 6.92
C TYR A 23 -2.54 -14.36 7.33
N PHE A 24 -1.56 -14.19 6.46
CA PHE A 24 -0.56 -13.13 6.61
C PHE A 24 -1.16 -11.81 6.08
N VAL A 25 -1.30 -10.83 6.96
CA VAL A 25 -1.86 -9.51 6.64
C VAL A 25 -0.77 -8.46 6.86
N MET A 26 -0.53 -7.65 5.84
CA MET A 26 0.38 -6.52 5.88
C MET A 26 -0.40 -5.24 5.58
N SER A 27 -0.14 -4.19 6.35
CA SER A 27 -0.65 -2.84 6.15
C SER A 27 0.54 -1.89 6.10
N MET A 28 0.55 -1.01 5.10
CA MET A 28 1.61 -0.03 4.90
C MET A 28 0.95 1.34 4.76
N LEU A 29 1.46 2.33 5.52
CA LEU A 29 1.20 3.74 5.26
C LEU A 29 2.36 4.26 4.42
N ILE A 30 2.04 4.84 3.28
CA ILE A 30 3.03 5.27 2.29
C ILE A 30 2.79 6.71 1.89
N ASP A 31 3.88 7.45 1.66
CA ASP A 31 3.87 8.79 1.12
C ASP A 31 4.37 8.78 -0.33
N ILE A 32 3.49 9.19 -1.24
CA ILE A 32 3.72 9.19 -2.69
C ILE A 32 4.04 10.59 -3.23
N GLN A 33 4.17 11.62 -2.38
CA GLN A 33 4.36 13.01 -2.82
C GLN A 33 5.60 13.21 -3.71
N ASP A 34 6.67 12.45 -3.45
CA ASP A 34 7.93 12.53 -4.21
C ASP A 34 8.06 11.46 -5.31
N SER A 35 6.99 10.69 -5.57
CA SER A 35 6.96 9.66 -6.62
C SER A 35 6.65 10.28 -7.98
N ASP A 36 7.42 9.91 -9.00
CA ASP A 36 7.14 10.28 -10.40
C ASP A 36 5.96 9.49 -10.99
N HIS A 37 5.48 8.46 -10.29
CA HIS A 37 4.36 7.61 -10.69
C HIS A 37 3.03 8.09 -10.13
N ASP A 38 1.99 8.02 -10.95
CA ASP A 38 0.64 8.30 -10.50
C ASP A 38 0.07 7.16 -9.63
N LEU A 39 -1.01 7.45 -8.88
CA LEU A 39 -1.62 6.49 -7.97
C LEU A 39 -2.06 5.20 -8.68
N LYS A 40 -2.52 5.29 -9.93
CA LYS A 40 -3.00 4.15 -10.68
C LYS A 40 -1.84 3.26 -11.13
N GLU A 41 -0.73 3.85 -11.57
CA GLU A 41 0.50 3.11 -11.89
C GLU A 41 1.05 2.37 -10.67
N ILE A 42 1.02 3.03 -9.50
CA ILE A 42 1.42 2.43 -8.23
C ILE A 42 0.47 1.28 -7.86
N GLU A 43 -0.84 1.48 -8.00
CA GLU A 43 -1.82 0.44 -7.72
C GLU A 43 -1.65 -0.77 -8.63
N ASP A 44 -1.54 -0.55 -9.95
CA ASP A 44 -1.40 -1.62 -10.95
C ASP A 44 -0.13 -2.45 -10.68
N ASP A 45 1.00 -1.79 -10.38
CA ASP A 45 2.24 -2.47 -10.03
C ASP A 45 2.15 -3.27 -8.72
N LEU A 46 1.59 -2.68 -7.67
CA LEU A 46 1.44 -3.37 -6.39
C LEU A 46 0.47 -4.56 -6.54
N GLN A 47 -0.57 -4.45 -7.36
CA GLN A 47 -1.45 -5.58 -7.67
C GLN A 47 -0.70 -6.70 -8.41
N ASP A 48 0.16 -6.37 -9.37
CA ASP A 48 0.91 -7.38 -10.13
C ASP A 48 1.96 -8.09 -9.27
N VAL A 49 2.75 -7.33 -8.50
CA VAL A 49 3.65 -7.92 -7.48
C VAL A 49 2.87 -8.74 -6.47
N GLY A 50 1.66 -8.29 -6.11
CA GLY A 50 0.75 -9.01 -5.23
C GLY A 50 0.33 -10.36 -5.78
N LYS A 51 -0.11 -10.41 -7.04
CA LYS A 51 -0.50 -11.64 -7.73
C LYS A 51 0.64 -12.64 -7.78
N GLU A 52 1.86 -12.19 -8.11
CA GLU A 52 3.05 -13.07 -8.14
C GLU A 52 3.35 -13.69 -6.77
N MET A 53 3.09 -12.94 -5.70
CA MET A 53 3.27 -13.38 -4.32
C MET A 53 2.06 -14.15 -3.75
N GLY A 54 0.97 -14.33 -4.53
CA GLY A 54 -0.28 -14.93 -4.04
C GLY A 54 -1.02 -14.06 -3.01
N LEU A 55 -0.78 -12.75 -3.02
CA LEU A 55 -1.38 -11.77 -2.12
C LEU A 55 -2.54 -11.04 -2.80
N LYS A 56 -3.55 -10.67 -2.00
CA LYS A 56 -4.56 -9.71 -2.41
C LYS A 56 -4.15 -8.32 -1.92
N VAL A 57 -3.98 -7.39 -2.85
CA VAL A 57 -3.54 -6.01 -2.55
C VAL A 57 -4.70 -5.05 -2.75
N GLN A 58 -4.80 -4.08 -1.86
CA GLN A 58 -5.73 -2.96 -1.98
C GLN A 58 -4.97 -1.68 -1.59
N LEU A 59 -5.02 -0.68 -2.46
CA LEU A 59 -4.50 0.65 -2.20
C LEU A 59 -5.66 1.61 -1.96
N GLN A 60 -5.54 2.49 -0.97
CA GLN A 60 -6.59 3.47 -0.64
C GLN A 60 -5.94 4.81 -0.31
N HIS A 61 -6.51 5.90 -0.83
CA HIS A 61 -6.11 7.25 -0.45
C HIS A 61 -6.63 7.58 0.96
N GLU A 62 -5.76 8.09 1.83
CA GLU A 62 -6.06 8.36 3.24
C GLU A 62 -7.22 9.36 3.46
N GLU A 63 -7.52 10.21 2.48
CA GLU A 63 -8.67 11.15 2.47
C GLU A 63 -10.02 10.44 2.75
N ILE A 64 -10.14 9.15 2.41
CA ILE A 64 -11.33 8.34 2.68
C ILE A 64 -11.53 8.11 4.19
N PHE A 65 -10.45 8.03 4.98
CA PHE A 65 -10.52 7.85 6.43
C PHE A 65 -10.81 9.14 7.20
N LYS A 66 -10.29 10.30 6.74
CA LYS A 66 -10.61 11.61 7.33
C LYS A 66 -12.11 11.95 7.26
N SER A 67 -12.83 11.38 6.29
CA SER A 67 -14.27 11.60 6.13
C SER A 67 -15.14 10.80 7.12
N MET A 68 -14.60 9.82 7.83
CA MET A 68 -15.34 9.06 8.87
C MET A 68 -15.22 9.67 10.27
N HIS A 69 -14.17 10.46 10.56
CA HIS A 69 -13.94 11.14 11.84
C HIS A 69 -14.36 12.61 11.82
N ARG A 70 -15.54 12.91 11.25
CA ARG A 70 -16.17 14.23 11.39
C ARG A 70 -17.46 14.08 12.21
N VAL A 71 -17.30 14.05 13.53
CA VAL A 71 -18.35 14.34 14.53
C VAL A 71 -17.84 15.42 15.47
#